data_AF-A0A6J7R075-F1
#
_entry.id   AF-A0A6J7R075-F1
#
_cell.length_a   1.000
_cell.length_b   1.000
_cell.length_c   1.000
_cell.angle_alpha   90.00
_cell.angle_beta   90.00
_cell.angle_gamma   90.00
#
_symmetry.space_group_name_H-M   'P 1'
#
loop_
_entity.id
_entity.type
_entity.pdbx_description
1 polymer ?
#
loop_
_entity_poly.entity_id
_entity_poly.type
_entity_poly.pdbx_seq_one_letter_code
_entity_poly.pdbx_strand_id
1 'polypeptide(L)'
;MLVALHRALAASPARLLGVSLPDAFGDRRAQNQPGTDQEYPNWRVPMTDSSGAPVLLDDCYAAPERVEHLVATVRPSVGRAKPLGL
;
A
#
# COMPACT_ATOMS: atom_id res chain seq x y z
N MET A 1 1.11 8.73 10.72
CA MET A 1 1.46 7.33 11.07
C MET A 1 1.84 6.51 9.84
N LEU A 2 0.99 6.39 8.82
CA LEU A 2 1.24 5.55 7.62
C LEU A 2 2.62 5.78 6.94
N VAL A 3 2.97 7.03 6.67
CA VAL A 3 4.27 7.39 6.07
C VAL A 3 5.44 6.95 6.96
N ALA A 4 5.29 7.04 8.29
CA ALA A 4 6.34 6.60 9.22
C ALA A 4 6.55 5.08 9.18
N LEU A 5 5.46 4.30 9.03
CA LEU A 5 5.56 2.84 8.84
C LEU A 5 6.27 2.49 7.53
N HIS A 6 5.94 3.20 6.44
CA HIS A 6 6.64 3.03 5.16
C HIS A 6 8.13 3.40 5.26
N ARG A 7 8.48 4.44 6.02
CA ARG A 7 9.90 4.79 6.32
C ARG A 7 10.61 3.71 7.12
N ALA A 8 9.92 3.09 8.09
CA ALA A 8 10.49 2.00 8.86
C ALA A 8 10.78 0.77 7.99
N LEU A 9 9.86 0.41 7.09
CA LEU A 9 10.06 -0.65 6.10
C LEU A 9 11.19 -0.33 5.12
N ALA A 10 11.27 0.93 4.67
CA ALA A 10 12.35 1.44 3.83
C ALA A 10 13.74 1.29 4.49
N ALA A 11 13.83 1.38 5.81
CA ALA A 11 15.08 1.19 6.54
C ALA A 11 15.51 -0.29 6.69
N SER A 12 14.66 -1.25 6.29
CA SER A 12 14.98 -2.68 6.38
C SER A 12 16.00 -3.13 5.32
N PRO A 13 16.69 -4.27 5.51
CA PRO A 13 17.58 -4.84 4.49
C PRO A 13 16.84 -5.53 3.32
N ALA A 14 15.51 -5.39 3.22
CA ALA A 14 14.73 -6.04 2.18
C ALA A 14 15.14 -5.56 0.78
N ARG A 15 15.26 -6.52 -0.16
CA ARG A 15 15.61 -6.22 -1.57
C ARG A 15 14.40 -5.73 -2.37
N LEU A 16 13.19 -6.07 -1.93
CA LEU A 16 11.93 -5.68 -2.54
C LEU A 16 11.05 -5.05 -1.45
N LEU A 17 10.41 -3.94 -1.80
CA LEU A 17 9.42 -3.26 -0.98
C LEU A 17 8.14 -3.13 -1.79
N GLY A 18 7.02 -3.54 -1.21
CA GLY A 18 5.69 -3.35 -1.77
C GLY A 18 5.00 -2.15 -1.13
N VAL A 19 4.28 -1.37 -1.94
CA VAL A 19 3.35 -0.34 -1.48
C VAL A 19 1.96 -0.76 -1.89
N SER A 20 1.04 -0.86 -0.93
CA SER A 20 -0.34 -1.22 -1.18
C SER A 20 -1.11 0.00 -1.70
N LEU A 21 -1.83 -0.14 -2.81
CA LEU A 21 -2.61 0.98 -3.37
C LEU A 21 -3.70 1.51 -2.41
N PRO A 22 -4.45 0.66 -1.67
CA PRO A 22 -5.35 1.09 -0.60
C PRO A 22 -4.75 2.08 0.41
N ASP A 23 -3.46 1.96 0.74
CA ASP A 23 -2.78 2.86 1.67
C ASP A 23 -2.70 4.30 1.11
N ALA A 24 -2.55 4.46 -0.21
CA ALA A 24 -2.48 5.76 -0.86
C ALA A 24 -3.83 6.52 -0.83
N PHE A 25 -4.94 5.80 -0.79
CA PHE A 25 -6.30 6.35 -0.77
C PHE A 25 -6.94 6.32 0.63
N GLY A 26 -6.29 5.62 1.57
CA GLY A 26 -6.73 5.53 2.96
C GLY A 26 -7.92 4.59 3.14
N ASP A 27 -8.03 3.55 2.31
CA ASP A 27 -9.04 2.51 2.51
C ASP A 27 -8.79 1.82 3.86
N ARG A 28 -9.87 1.59 4.60
CA ARG A 28 -9.83 1.02 5.95
C ARG A 28 -10.38 -0.40 6.00
N ARG A 29 -11.01 -0.87 4.92
CA ARG A 29 -11.67 -2.17 4.89
C ARG A 29 -10.68 -3.22 4.38
N ALA A 30 -10.51 -4.29 5.16
CA ALA A 30 -9.68 -5.41 4.75
C ALA A 30 -10.33 -6.14 3.57
N GLN A 31 -9.54 -6.60 2.60
CA GLN A 31 -10.09 -7.43 1.52
C GLN A 31 -10.47 -8.84 2.02
N ASN A 32 -9.80 -9.31 3.06
CA ASN A 32 -9.98 -10.66 3.58
C ASN A 32 -9.88 -10.65 5.10
N GLN A 33 -10.80 -11.36 5.76
CA GLN A 33 -10.80 -11.66 7.18
C GLN A 33 -10.59 -13.17 7.35
N PRO A 34 -9.36 -13.62 7.63
CA PRO A 34 -9.06 -15.04 7.79
C PRO A 34 -9.97 -15.72 8.84
N GLY A 35 -10.39 -16.95 8.55
CA GLY A 35 -11.27 -17.72 9.43
C GLY A 35 -12.75 -17.39 9.31
N THR A 36 -13.17 -16.72 8.23
CA THR A 36 -14.58 -16.47 7.90
C THR A 36 -14.96 -17.11 6.58
N ASP A 37 -16.24 -17.46 6.43
CA ASP A 37 -16.84 -17.93 5.18
C ASP A 37 -17.93 -16.94 4.72
N GLN A 38 -19.05 -16.86 5.45
CA GLN A 38 -20.19 -15.99 5.10
C GLN A 38 -20.28 -14.73 5.97
N GLU A 39 -19.48 -14.62 7.03
CA GLU A 39 -19.51 -13.52 8.00
C GLU A 39 -18.94 -12.22 7.43
N TYR A 40 -18.01 -12.32 6.46
CA TYR A 40 -17.38 -11.18 5.81
C TYR A 40 -17.42 -11.34 4.29
N PRO A 41 -17.64 -10.26 3.52
CA PRO A 41 -17.59 -10.30 2.06
C PRO A 41 -16.15 -10.39 1.55
N ASN A 42 -15.41 -11.44 1.95
CA ASN A 42 -14.04 -11.68 1.51
C ASN A 42 -13.93 -11.63 0.00
N TRP A 43 -12.86 -10.99 -0.48
CA TRP A 43 -12.50 -10.89 -1.90
C TRP A 43 -13.52 -10.13 -2.77
N ARG A 44 -14.48 -9.44 -2.13
CA ARG A 44 -15.59 -8.72 -2.77
C ARG A 44 -15.66 -7.27 -2.30
N VAL A 45 -14.70 -6.78 -1.54
CA VAL A 45 -14.65 -5.40 -1.06
C VAL A 45 -14.06 -4.50 -2.15
N PRO A 46 -14.83 -3.55 -2.73
CA PRO A 46 -14.29 -2.60 -3.70
C PRO A 46 -13.37 -1.60 -3.01
N MET A 47 -12.35 -1.08 -3.70
CA MET A 47 -11.46 -0.06 -3.13
C MET A 47 -12.22 1.26 -2.93
N THR A 48 -12.01 1.87 -1.76
CA THR A 48 -12.56 3.18 -1.43
C THR A 48 -11.51 4.11 -0.85
N ASP A 49 -11.80 5.39 -0.85
CA ASP A 49 -11.03 6.36 -0.11
C ASP A 49 -11.36 6.30 1.40
N SER A 50 -10.69 7.15 2.18
CA SER A 50 -10.92 7.26 3.62
C SER A 50 -12.33 7.69 4.05
N SER A 51 -13.16 8.22 3.15
CA SER A 51 -14.57 8.54 3.39
C SER A 51 -15.52 7.37 3.06
N GLY A 52 -15.00 6.33 2.39
CA GLY A 52 -15.78 5.21 1.89
C GLY A 52 -16.32 5.43 0.46
N ALA A 53 -15.90 6.48 -0.24
CA ALA A 53 -16.27 6.70 -1.63
C ALA A 53 -15.46 5.77 -2.55
N PRO A 54 -16.09 5.11 -3.56
CA PRO A 54 -15.35 4.25 -4.49
C PRO A 54 -14.23 5.00 -5.19
N VAL A 55 -13.06 4.36 -5.31
CA VAL A 55 -11.93 4.88 -6.09
C VAL A 55 -11.82 4.06 -7.37
N LEU A 56 -12.01 4.73 -8.50
CA LEU A 56 -11.84 4.15 -9.82
C LEU A 56 -10.38 4.25 -10.27
N LEU A 57 -10.08 3.55 -11.36
CA LEU A 57 -8.74 3.61 -11.96
C LEU A 57 -8.40 5.03 -12.45
N ASP A 58 -9.37 5.75 -13.02
CA ASP A 58 -9.17 7.12 -13.50
C ASP A 58 -8.86 8.09 -12.35
N ASP A 59 -9.42 7.86 -11.16
CA ASP A 59 -9.11 8.65 -9.97
C ASP A 59 -7.65 8.48 -9.55
N CYS A 60 -7.06 7.29 -9.77
CA CYS A 60 -5.64 7.06 -9.54
C CYS A 60 -4.76 7.88 -10.48
N TYR A 61 -5.19 8.05 -11.73
CA TYR A 61 -4.48 8.89 -12.70
C TYR A 61 -4.73 10.38 -12.50
N ALA A 62 -5.88 10.76 -11.93
CA ALA A 62 -6.23 12.14 -11.62
C ALA A 62 -5.51 12.67 -10.36
N ALA A 63 -5.14 11.78 -9.43
CA ALA A 63 -4.45 12.11 -8.18
C ALA A 63 -3.13 11.32 -8.00
N PRO A 64 -2.18 11.40 -8.95
CA PRO A 64 -0.95 10.62 -8.90
C PRO A 64 -0.09 10.96 -7.68
N GLU A 65 -0.20 12.18 -7.15
CA GLU A 65 0.58 12.66 -6.00
C GLU A 65 0.37 11.81 -4.75
N ARG A 66 -0.80 11.18 -4.60
CA ARG A 66 -1.11 10.29 -3.47
C ARG A 66 -0.26 9.03 -3.48
N VAL A 67 -0.13 8.41 -4.65
CA VAL A 67 0.69 7.22 -4.86
C VAL A 67 2.17 7.60 -4.84
N GLU A 68 2.52 8.67 -5.53
CA GLU A 68 3.91 9.16 -5.60
C GLU A 68 4.47 9.52 -4.23
N HIS A 69 3.66 10.09 -3.32
CA HIS A 69 4.09 10.41 -1.98
C HIS A 69 4.56 9.17 -1.18
N LEU A 70 3.80 8.07 -1.25
CA LEU A 70 4.18 6.81 -0.60
C LEU A 70 5.36 6.14 -1.30
N VAL A 71 5.38 6.15 -2.63
CA VAL A 71 6.48 5.58 -3.43
C VAL A 71 7.80 6.34 -3.16
N ALA A 72 7.76 7.67 -3.11
CA ALA A 72 8.92 8.50 -2.79
C ALA A 72 9.49 8.20 -1.39
N THR A 73 8.64 7.75 -0.46
CA THR A 73 9.07 7.37 0.88
C THR A 73 9.93 6.10 0.90
N VAL A 74 9.73 5.17 -0.06
CA VAL A 74 10.44 3.88 -0.11
C VAL A 74 11.51 3.79 -1.21
N ARG A 75 11.50 4.69 -2.21
CA ARG A 75 12.48 4.71 -3.32
C ARG A 75 13.95 4.85 -2.89
N PRO A 76 14.34 5.71 -1.92
CA PRO A 76 15.75 5.92 -1.57
C PRO A 76 16.49 4.67 -1.04
N SER A 77 15.73 3.66 -0.64
CA SER A 77 16.21 2.40 -0.05
C SER A 77 16.37 1.26 -1.05
N VAL A 78 15.62 1.28 -2.17
CA VAL A 78 15.69 0.27 -3.24
C VAL A 78 16.96 0.53 -4.06
N GLY A 79 18.08 -0.04 -3.62
CA GLY A 79 19.40 0.12 -4.25
C GLY A 79 20.57 0.12 -3.26
N ARG A 80 20.30 0.28 -1.96
CA ARG A 80 21.32 0.18 -0.89
C ARG A 80 21.53 -1.23 -0.36
N ALA A 81 20.74 -2.21 -0.81
CA ALA A 81 20.91 -3.59 -0.38
C ALA A 81 22.31 -4.09 -0.78
N LYS A 82 23.10 -4.52 0.22
CA LYS A 82 24.41 -5.14 -0.03
C LYS A 82 24.21 -6.30 -1.04
N PRO A 83 25.06 -6.42 -2.07
CA PRO A 83 24.99 -7.57 -2.97
C PRO A 83 25.10 -8.86 -2.15
N LEU A 84 24.35 -9.89 -2.54
CA LEU A 84 24.55 -11.21 -1.97
C LEU A 84 25.99 -11.61 -2.30
N GLY A 85 26.81 -11.81 -1.26
CA GLY A 85 28.08 -12.48 -1.41
C GLY A 85 27.80 -13.91 -1.83
N LEU A 86 27.80 -14.14 -3.13
CA LEU A 86 27.97 -15.44 -3.78
C LEU A 86 29.35 -15.45 -4.42
#